data_AF-A0A1C4LVV6-F1
#
_entry.id   AF-A0A1C4LVV6-F1
#
_cell.length_a   1.000
_cell.length_b   1.000
_cell.length_c   1.000
_cell.angle_alpha   90.00
_cell.angle_beta   90.00
_cell.angle_gamma   90.00
#
_symmetry.space_group_name_H-M   'P 1'
#
loop_
_entity.id
_entity.type
_entity.pdbx_description
1 polymer ?
#
loop_
_entity_poly.entity_id
_entity_poly.type
_entity_poly.pdbx_seq_one_letter_code
_entity_poly.pdbx_strand_id
1 'polypeptide(L)'
;RLTRVAASLHGVALDRPLANRVLPEGAFGAAAQRAALGSCGDVREIPHLGAEPAGPADLEALGAPPPGEPVPAPEWTLHDLRAETGLIEWHVPLPGADRAELDLYRFEDELAVTAGPFRRTRPLPSALRRCDVTGAALRDDALRVRFRPTPGLWPRD
;
A
#
# COMPACT_ATOMS: atom_id res chain seq x y z
N ARG A 1 -5.73 2.08 7.51
CA ARG A 1 -4.33 1.57 7.54
C ARG A 1 -4.22 0.18 6.89
N LEU A 2 -4.73 -0.89 7.53
CA LEU A 2 -4.55 -2.28 7.07
C LEU A 2 -4.96 -2.51 5.60
N THR A 3 -6.08 -1.92 5.16
CA THR A 3 -6.52 -2.00 3.75
C THR A 3 -5.48 -1.46 2.77
N ARG A 4 -4.79 -0.36 3.10
CA ARG A 4 -3.73 0.21 2.23
C ARG A 4 -2.52 -0.71 2.16
N VAL A 5 -2.12 -1.29 3.29
CA VAL A 5 -1.02 -2.26 3.35
C VAL A 5 -1.35 -3.49 2.50
N ALA A 6 -2.53 -4.08 2.68
CA ALA A 6 -2.97 -5.23 1.90
C ALA A 6 -3.03 -4.91 0.41
N ALA A 7 -3.73 -3.84 0.03
CA ALA A 7 -3.87 -3.46 -1.37
C ALA A 7 -2.50 -3.23 -2.03
N SER A 8 -1.62 -2.48 -1.38
CA SER A 8 -0.27 -2.23 -1.89
C SER A 8 0.57 -3.50 -2.01
N LEU A 9 0.56 -4.35 -0.99
CA LEU A 9 1.27 -5.63 -0.99
C LEU A 9 0.81 -6.54 -2.15
N HIS A 10 -0.48 -6.49 -2.49
CA HIS A 10 -1.10 -7.27 -3.55
C HIS A 10 -1.15 -6.57 -4.92
N GLY A 11 -0.62 -5.35 -5.06
CA GLY A 11 -0.63 -4.60 -6.32
C GLY A 11 -2.02 -4.13 -6.74
N VAL A 12 -2.84 -3.72 -5.78
CA VAL A 12 -4.16 -3.14 -6.00
C VAL A 12 -4.06 -1.63 -5.75
N ALA A 13 -4.32 -0.85 -6.78
CA ALA A 13 -4.51 0.59 -6.66
C ALA A 13 -5.78 0.87 -5.84
N LEU A 14 -5.69 1.79 -4.88
CA LEU A 14 -6.84 2.31 -4.15
C LEU A 14 -7.05 3.77 -4.53
N ASP A 15 -8.29 4.12 -4.80
CA ASP A 15 -8.72 5.52 -4.85
C ASP A 15 -8.85 6.09 -3.42
N ARG A 16 -9.08 7.39 -3.33
CA ARG A 16 -9.32 8.11 -2.09
C ARG A 16 -10.50 7.47 -1.33
N PRO A 17 -10.36 7.23 -0.01
CA PRO A 17 -11.42 6.66 0.79
C PRO A 17 -12.66 7.56 0.82
N LEU A 18 -13.84 6.93 0.74
CA LEU A 18 -15.14 7.59 0.89
C LEU A 18 -15.67 7.37 2.32
N ALA A 19 -15.97 8.47 3.00
CA ALA A 19 -16.72 8.45 4.26
C ALA A 19 -18.20 8.53 3.93
N ASN A 20 -18.89 7.38 3.93
CA ASN A 20 -20.31 7.34 3.62
C ASN A 20 -21.16 7.72 4.84
N ARG A 21 -22.31 8.37 4.61
CA ARG A 21 -23.29 8.76 5.63
C ARG A 21 -22.67 9.64 6.73
N VAL A 22 -21.98 10.71 6.31
CA VAL A 22 -21.47 11.72 7.25
C VAL A 22 -22.65 12.48 7.84
N LEU A 23 -22.75 12.44 9.16
CA LEU A 23 -23.85 13.03 9.91
C LEU A 23 -23.77 14.57 9.88
N PRO A 24 -24.92 15.25 9.71
CA PRO A 24 -24.95 16.70 9.76
C PRO A 24 -24.56 17.23 11.14
N GLU A 25 -24.21 18.50 11.20
CA GLU A 25 -23.89 19.13 12.47
C GLU A 25 -25.05 19.16 13.45
N GLY A 26 -24.73 18.92 14.74
CA GLY A 26 -25.72 18.81 15.81
C GLY A 26 -26.43 17.44 15.90
N ALA A 27 -26.27 16.55 14.92
CA ALA A 27 -26.82 15.20 15.03
C ALA A 27 -26.13 14.38 16.13
N PHE A 28 -26.89 13.49 16.77
CA PHE A 28 -26.35 12.58 17.77
C PHE A 28 -25.23 11.71 17.16
N GLY A 29 -24.04 11.76 17.77
CA GLY A 29 -22.86 11.04 17.27
C GLY A 29 -22.02 11.78 16.23
N ALA A 30 -22.44 12.94 15.71
CA ALA A 30 -21.70 13.67 14.68
C ALA A 30 -20.28 14.10 15.14
N ALA A 31 -20.14 14.52 16.39
CA ALA A 31 -18.83 14.90 16.95
C ALA A 31 -17.86 13.70 17.04
N ALA A 32 -18.36 12.54 17.46
CA ALA A 32 -17.56 11.31 17.53
C ALA A 32 -17.18 10.82 16.12
N GLN A 33 -18.10 10.90 15.16
CA GLN A 33 -17.81 10.55 13.77
C GLN A 33 -16.74 11.45 13.17
N ARG A 34 -16.83 12.78 13.37
CA ARG A 34 -15.80 13.73 12.90
C ARG A 34 -14.43 13.44 13.51
N ALA A 35 -14.38 13.16 14.82
CA ALA A 35 -13.14 12.78 15.48
C ALA A 35 -12.54 11.49 14.87
N ALA A 36 -13.37 10.49 14.57
CA ALA A 36 -12.92 9.26 13.90
C ALA A 36 -12.43 9.52 12.47
N LEU A 37 -13.15 10.33 11.68
CA LEU A 37 -12.77 10.69 10.31
C LEU A 37 -11.43 11.45 10.25
N GLY A 38 -11.15 12.30 11.24
CA GLY A 38 -9.86 12.99 11.35
C GLY A 38 -8.66 12.04 11.44
N SER A 39 -8.86 10.78 11.85
CA SER A 39 -7.80 9.76 11.89
C SER A 39 -7.56 9.06 10.54
N CYS A 40 -8.47 9.21 9.58
CA CYS A 40 -8.43 8.52 8.29
C CYS A 40 -7.58 9.26 7.23
N GLY A 41 -7.20 10.51 7.49
CA GLY A 41 -6.50 11.39 6.56
C GLY A 41 -7.47 12.00 5.53
N ASP A 42 -7.04 12.12 4.29
CA ASP A 42 -7.82 12.74 3.22
C ASP A 42 -8.98 11.83 2.77
N VAL A 43 -10.17 12.04 3.31
CA VAL A 43 -11.41 11.31 2.99
C VAL A 43 -12.34 12.21 2.18
N ARG A 44 -13.09 11.65 1.22
CA ARG A 44 -14.18 12.38 0.59
C ARG A 44 -15.48 12.00 1.29
N GLU A 45 -16.18 13.02 1.76
CA GLU A 45 -17.40 12.85 2.55
C GLU A 45 -18.62 12.74 1.64
N ILE A 46 -19.51 11.80 1.96
CA ILE A 46 -20.84 11.66 1.38
C ILE A 46 -21.84 11.95 2.50
N PRO A 47 -22.70 12.97 2.40
CA PRO A 47 -23.58 13.37 3.47
C PRO A 47 -24.66 12.32 3.75
N HIS A 48 -25.13 12.29 4.99
CA HIS A 48 -26.37 11.63 5.36
C HIS A 48 -27.57 12.54 5.03
N LEU A 49 -28.44 12.13 4.10
CA LEU A 49 -29.58 12.95 3.64
C LEU A 49 -30.73 13.08 4.66
N GLY A 50 -30.72 12.28 5.72
CA GLY A 50 -31.76 12.27 6.76
C GLY A 50 -32.89 11.29 6.47
N ALA A 51 -33.12 10.97 5.20
CA ALA A 51 -33.98 9.89 4.73
C ALA A 51 -33.18 8.88 3.89
N GLU A 52 -33.72 7.68 3.71
CA GLU A 52 -33.14 6.70 2.80
C GLU A 52 -33.39 7.17 1.35
N PRO A 53 -32.35 7.20 0.48
CA PRO A 53 -32.52 7.54 -0.93
C PRO A 53 -33.51 6.58 -1.61
N ALA A 54 -34.57 7.12 -2.21
CA ALA A 54 -35.66 6.34 -2.81
C ALA A 54 -35.70 6.46 -4.34
N GLY A 55 -35.01 7.44 -4.92
CA GLY A 55 -34.97 7.62 -6.37
C GLY A 55 -33.74 8.39 -6.88
N PRO A 56 -33.65 8.59 -8.22
CA PRO A 56 -32.49 9.22 -8.85
C PRO A 56 -32.16 10.61 -8.30
N ALA A 57 -33.17 11.43 -7.98
CA ALA A 57 -32.94 12.76 -7.40
C ALA A 57 -32.24 12.70 -6.03
N ASP A 58 -32.54 11.70 -5.20
CA ASP A 58 -31.87 11.52 -3.92
C ASP A 58 -30.43 11.05 -4.13
N LEU A 59 -30.17 10.23 -5.16
CA LEU A 59 -28.81 9.81 -5.52
C LEU A 59 -27.97 11.00 -6.04
N GLU A 60 -28.57 11.91 -6.80
CA GLU A 60 -27.92 13.17 -7.20
C GLU A 60 -27.61 14.04 -5.98
N ALA A 61 -28.52 14.11 -5.00
CA ALA A 61 -28.33 14.86 -3.76
C ALA A 61 -27.21 14.31 -2.87
N LEU A 62 -26.85 13.02 -2.98
CA LEU A 62 -25.67 12.46 -2.31
C LEU A 62 -24.36 13.09 -2.80
N GLY A 63 -24.33 13.63 -4.02
CA GLY A 63 -23.12 14.24 -4.60
C GLY A 63 -21.93 13.29 -4.67
N ALA A 64 -22.19 11.98 -4.79
CA ALA A 64 -21.13 10.98 -4.86
C ALA A 64 -20.24 11.25 -6.07
N PRO A 65 -18.91 11.20 -5.92
CA PRO A 65 -18.04 11.41 -7.05
C PRO A 65 -18.22 10.29 -8.08
N PRO A 66 -17.97 10.56 -9.37
CA PRO A 66 -17.68 9.48 -10.28
C PRO A 66 -16.43 8.72 -9.79
N PRO A 67 -16.26 7.44 -10.18
CA PRO A 67 -14.99 6.75 -9.99
C PRO A 67 -13.82 7.62 -10.50
N GLY A 68 -12.73 7.69 -9.75
CA GLY A 68 -11.52 8.37 -10.19
C GLY A 68 -10.92 7.72 -11.43
N GLU A 69 -9.98 8.43 -12.07
CA GLU A 69 -9.19 7.85 -13.13
C GLU A 69 -8.36 6.66 -12.60
N PRO A 70 -8.25 5.55 -13.35
CA PRO A 70 -7.41 4.44 -12.95
C PRO A 70 -5.97 4.91 -12.72
N VAL A 71 -5.45 4.71 -11.50
CA VAL A 71 -4.05 4.98 -11.17
C VAL A 71 -3.22 3.71 -11.29
N PRO A 72 -1.91 3.81 -11.58
CA PRO A 72 -1.02 2.67 -11.59
C PRO A 72 -1.06 1.89 -10.27
N ALA A 73 -1.12 0.57 -10.37
CA ALA A 73 -1.00 -0.30 -9.21
C ALA A 73 0.37 -0.11 -8.55
N PRO A 74 0.47 -0.21 -7.21
CA PRO A 74 1.76 -0.28 -6.54
C PRO A 74 2.57 -1.49 -7.03
N GLU A 75 3.79 -1.25 -7.50
CA GLU A 75 4.67 -2.29 -8.03
C GLU A 75 5.93 -2.46 -7.19
N TRP A 76 6.46 -3.69 -7.20
CA TRP A 76 7.73 -3.96 -6.56
C TRP A 76 8.85 -3.59 -7.53
N THR A 77 9.56 -2.50 -7.26
CA THR A 77 10.50 -1.89 -8.21
C THR A 77 11.94 -2.26 -7.90
N LEU A 78 12.67 -2.69 -8.92
CA LEU A 78 14.08 -3.05 -8.81
C LEU A 78 14.94 -1.80 -9.03
N HIS A 79 15.85 -1.53 -8.10
CA HIS A 79 16.78 -0.41 -8.16
C HIS A 79 18.21 -0.96 -8.17
N ASP A 80 18.91 -0.74 -9.28
CA ASP A 80 20.32 -1.10 -9.39
C ASP A 80 21.18 0.04 -8.85
N LEU A 81 21.73 -0.16 -7.65
CA LEU A 81 22.57 0.82 -6.93
C LEU A 81 24.01 0.32 -6.80
N ARG A 82 24.44 -0.55 -7.74
CA ARG A 82 25.75 -1.20 -7.67
C ARG A 82 26.89 -0.20 -7.80
N ALA A 83 26.73 0.85 -8.60
CA ALA A 83 27.75 1.87 -8.80
C ALA A 83 28.02 2.68 -7.51
N GLU A 84 27.00 2.91 -6.70
CA GLU A 84 27.06 3.76 -5.50
C GLU A 84 27.33 2.95 -4.24
N THR A 85 26.76 1.75 -4.14
CA THR A 85 26.72 0.98 -2.88
C THR A 85 27.16 -0.48 -3.03
N GLY A 86 27.34 -0.97 -4.26
CA GLY A 86 27.56 -2.39 -4.54
C GLY A 86 26.34 -3.28 -4.32
N LEU A 87 25.15 -2.70 -4.13
CA LEU A 87 23.90 -3.41 -3.83
C LEU A 87 22.84 -3.19 -4.91
N ILE A 88 21.89 -4.12 -4.97
CA ILE A 88 20.63 -3.96 -5.70
C ILE A 88 19.51 -3.95 -4.65
N GLU A 89 18.54 -3.07 -4.79
CA GLU A 89 17.38 -3.03 -3.90
C GLU A 89 16.10 -3.43 -4.62
N TRP A 90 15.24 -4.19 -3.92
CA TRP A 90 13.87 -4.40 -4.36
C TRP A 90 12.94 -3.66 -3.41
N HIS A 91 12.25 -2.64 -3.91
CA HIS A 91 11.39 -1.78 -3.13
C HIS A 91 9.95 -2.26 -3.20
N VAL A 92 9.35 -2.51 -2.04
CA VAL A 92 7.96 -2.95 -1.91
C VAL A 92 7.18 -1.82 -1.24
N PRO A 93 6.29 -1.12 -1.96
CA PRO A 93 5.44 -0.10 -1.36
C PRO A 93 4.52 -0.73 -0.30
N LEU A 94 4.55 -0.21 0.92
CA LEU A 94 3.78 -0.68 2.09
C LEU A 94 3.32 0.53 2.93
N PRO A 95 2.46 1.41 2.38
CA PRO A 95 2.04 2.64 3.04
C PRO A 95 1.36 2.37 4.39
N GLY A 96 1.97 2.93 5.45
CA GLY A 96 1.51 2.75 6.82
C GLY A 96 1.81 1.38 7.43
N ALA A 97 2.69 0.56 6.86
CA ALA A 97 3.17 -0.64 7.53
C ALA A 97 3.94 -0.31 8.82
N ASP A 98 3.87 -1.20 9.80
CA ASP A 98 4.66 -1.13 11.03
C ASP A 98 5.79 -2.14 10.92
N ARG A 99 7.02 -1.69 11.20
CA ARG A 99 8.20 -2.55 11.22
C ARG A 99 8.05 -3.75 12.16
N ALA A 100 7.36 -3.60 13.29
CA ALA A 100 7.14 -4.69 14.24
C ALA A 100 6.23 -5.80 13.69
N GLU A 101 5.46 -5.50 12.65
CA GLU A 101 4.54 -6.42 11.97
C GLU A 101 5.11 -6.97 10.66
N LEU A 102 6.38 -6.66 10.32
CA LEU A 102 7.02 -7.12 9.10
C LEU A 102 7.82 -8.40 9.33
N ASP A 103 7.64 -9.35 8.43
CA ASP A 103 8.47 -10.55 8.34
C ASP A 103 8.85 -10.83 6.87
N LEU A 104 10.03 -11.40 6.69
CA LEU A 104 10.65 -11.64 5.39
C LEU A 104 11.23 -13.04 5.35
N TYR A 105 10.78 -13.81 4.36
CA TYR A 105 11.27 -15.16 4.15
C TYR A 105 11.64 -15.35 2.69
N ARG A 106 12.90 -15.71 2.44
CA ARG A 106 13.35 -16.12 1.10
C ARG A 106 13.40 -17.65 1.05
N PHE A 107 12.85 -18.21 -0.02
CA PHE A 107 12.97 -19.62 -0.33
C PHE A 107 13.19 -19.78 -1.83
N GLU A 108 14.26 -20.49 -2.20
CA GLU A 108 14.67 -20.65 -3.60
C GLU A 108 14.74 -19.30 -4.34
N ASP A 109 14.03 -19.21 -5.46
CA ASP A 109 13.88 -18.03 -6.32
C ASP A 109 12.64 -17.21 -5.95
N GLU A 110 12.18 -17.24 -4.69
CA GLU A 110 11.02 -16.48 -4.23
C GLU A 110 11.32 -15.67 -2.96
N LEU A 111 10.62 -14.54 -2.84
CA LEU A 111 10.58 -13.73 -1.63
C LEU A 111 9.14 -13.62 -1.14
N ALA A 112 8.92 -14.05 0.10
CA ALA A 112 7.70 -13.80 0.83
C ALA A 112 7.87 -12.60 1.76
N VAL A 113 6.92 -11.68 1.67
CA VAL A 113 6.79 -10.50 2.53
C VAL A 113 5.49 -10.65 3.32
N THR A 114 5.60 -10.56 4.64
CA THR A 114 4.47 -10.48 5.56
C THR A 114 4.39 -9.08 6.13
N ALA A 115 3.18 -8.51 6.21
CA ALA A 115 2.88 -7.25 6.84
C ALA A 115 1.57 -7.38 7.64
N GLY A 116 1.70 -7.55 8.96
CA GLY A 116 0.58 -7.84 9.85
C GLY A 116 -0.11 -9.15 9.45
N PRO A 117 -1.43 -9.15 9.17
CA PRO A 117 -2.16 -10.36 8.78
C PRO A 117 -2.00 -10.73 7.29
N PHE A 118 -1.28 -9.92 6.51
CA PHE A 118 -1.19 -10.11 5.06
C PHE A 118 0.17 -10.70 4.67
N ARG A 119 0.18 -11.62 3.71
CA ARG A 119 1.40 -12.20 3.16
C ARG A 119 1.33 -12.27 1.64
N ARG A 120 2.42 -11.90 0.97
CA ARG A 120 2.57 -12.05 -0.47
C ARG A 120 3.93 -12.65 -0.80
N THR A 121 3.91 -13.72 -1.58
CA THR A 121 5.10 -14.28 -2.21
C THR A 121 5.22 -13.77 -3.64
N ARG A 122 6.43 -13.38 -4.05
CA ARG A 122 6.75 -13.04 -5.44
C ARG A 122 8.01 -13.79 -5.88
N PRO A 123 8.07 -14.27 -7.13
CA PRO A 123 9.30 -14.78 -7.69
C PRO A 123 10.32 -13.64 -7.80
N LEU A 124 11.58 -13.96 -7.52
CA LEU A 124 12.71 -13.07 -7.69
C LEU A 124 12.89 -12.74 -9.18
N PRO A 125 12.99 -11.45 -9.54
CA PRO A 125 13.56 -11.01 -10.80
C PRO A 125 14.87 -11.74 -11.06
N SER A 126 15.16 -12.06 -12.32
CA SER A 126 16.31 -12.89 -12.72
C SER A 126 17.65 -12.36 -12.18
N ALA A 127 17.80 -11.03 -12.08
CA ALA A 127 18.96 -10.39 -11.47
C ALA A 127 19.16 -10.79 -10.00
N LEU A 128 18.09 -10.88 -9.21
CA LEU A 128 18.16 -11.12 -7.77
C LEU A 128 18.39 -12.59 -7.40
N ARG A 129 18.15 -13.53 -8.33
CA ARG A 129 18.38 -14.97 -8.12
C ARG A 129 19.86 -15.27 -7.84
N ARG A 130 20.76 -14.49 -8.44
CA ARG A 130 22.23 -14.57 -8.27
C ARG A 130 22.77 -13.59 -7.23
N CYS A 131 21.95 -13.21 -6.26
CA CYS A 131 22.34 -12.31 -5.19
C CYS A 131 22.02 -12.93 -3.83
N ASP A 132 22.75 -12.51 -2.81
CA ASP A 132 22.50 -12.84 -1.41
C ASP A 132 21.69 -11.73 -0.74
N VAL A 133 20.69 -12.08 0.09
CA VAL A 133 19.95 -11.07 0.88
C VAL A 133 20.86 -10.60 2.01
N THR A 134 21.09 -9.30 2.09
CA THR A 134 21.96 -8.69 3.12
C THR A 134 21.17 -7.96 4.20
N GLY A 135 19.88 -7.74 3.98
CA GLY A 135 18.96 -7.20 4.97
C GLY A 135 17.78 -6.47 4.32
N ALA A 136 16.94 -5.87 5.15
CA ALA A 136 15.86 -5.03 4.69
C ALA A 136 15.62 -3.87 5.65
N ALA A 137 14.96 -2.81 5.17
CA ALA A 137 14.51 -1.71 6.01
C ALA A 137 13.23 -1.09 5.47
N LEU A 138 12.31 -0.74 6.37
CA LEU A 138 11.15 0.09 6.05
C LEU A 138 11.55 1.58 6.11
N ARG A 139 11.45 2.29 4.99
CA ARG A 139 11.76 3.72 4.85
C ARG A 139 10.82 4.35 3.85
N ASP A 140 10.27 5.51 4.19
CA ASP A 140 9.39 6.30 3.30
C ASP A 140 8.25 5.46 2.72
N ASP A 141 7.52 4.75 3.59
CA ASP A 141 6.43 3.86 3.20
C ASP A 141 6.82 2.70 2.25
N ALA A 142 8.10 2.38 2.11
CA ALA A 142 8.59 1.27 1.30
C ALA A 142 9.51 0.34 2.09
N LEU A 143 9.28 -0.97 1.97
CA LEU A 143 10.24 -1.98 2.42
C LEU A 143 11.30 -2.17 1.35
N ARG A 144 12.53 -1.80 1.68
CA ARG A 144 13.70 -1.90 0.81
C ARG A 144 14.48 -3.15 1.18
N VAL A 145 14.41 -4.17 0.34
CA VAL A 145 15.16 -5.42 0.52
C VAL A 145 16.47 -5.32 -0.25
N ARG A 146 17.60 -5.47 0.45
CA ARG A 146 18.94 -5.27 -0.09
C ARG A 146 19.57 -6.59 -0.48
N PHE A 147 20.05 -6.64 -1.71
CA PHE A 147 20.69 -7.80 -2.32
C PHE A 147 22.11 -7.46 -2.72
N ARG A 148 23.05 -8.37 -2.43
CA ARG A 148 24.44 -8.27 -2.87
C ARG A 148 24.69 -9.27 -4.00
N PRO A 149 25.19 -8.85 -5.16
CA PRO A 149 25.63 -9.75 -6.22
C PRO A 149 26.57 -10.83 -5.68
N THR A 150 26.26 -12.10 -5.92
CA THR A 150 27.14 -13.20 -5.50
C THR A 150 28.40 -13.19 -6.39
N PRO A 151 29.61 -13.13 -5.82
CA PRO A 151 30.85 -13.09 -6.58
C PRO A 151 30.97 -14.27 -7.55
N GLY A 152 31.39 -14.01 -8.79
CA GLY A 152 31.61 -15.05 -9.81
C GLY A 152 30.36 -15.53 -10.56
N LEU A 153 29.15 -15.15 -10.15
CA LEU A 153 27.90 -15.46 -10.86
C LEU A 153 27.37 -14.27 -11.69
N TRP A 154 27.94 -13.09 -11.50
CA TRP A 154 27.58 -11.88 -12.23
C TRP A 154 28.54 -11.60 -13.39
N PRO A 155 28.05 -11.07 -14.53
CA PRO A 155 28.90 -10.61 -15.61
C PRO A 155 29.94 -9.62 -15.08
N ARG A 156 31.18 -9.78 -15.54
CA ARG A 156 32.20 -8.74 -15.39
C ARG A 156 31.99 -7.74 -16.51
N ASP A 157 32.00 -6.46 -16.18
CA ASP A 157 31.95 -5.37 -17.16
C ASP A 157 33.10 -5.48 -18.18
#